data_AF-A0A8S3CMX9-F1
#
_entry.id   AF-A0A8S3CMX9-F1
#
_cell.length_a   1.000
_cell.length_b   1.000
_cell.length_c   1.000
_cell.angle_alpha   90.00
_cell.angle_beta   90.00
_cell.angle_gamma   90.00
#
_symmetry.space_group_name_H-M   'P 1'
#
loop_
_entity.id
_entity.type
_entity.pdbx_description
1 polymer ?
#
loop_
_entity_poly.entity_id
_entity_poly.type
_entity_poly.pdbx_seq_one_letter_code
_entity_poly.pdbx_strand_id
1 'polypeptide(L)'
;LLRQHPFDFIALHCQEVGGKNYERFMHILDPFIKDILRIPEVTSHYTRSRFYFDTDYTSQDTFTALGSAYFVRENIPIQQWNFTTSCFENVTKRQIFTGNLVQTQTIRKKKFPREFFPEAKWSRKGFTQARWSINNFIFDMVNVHLFHDASNIVAVEQSPSIYSNFRKNALEFTLKSLPLNSSDASVPYVIFGDFNFRLNGQRLLQHMIEKRDGSIDKIKHSDTGEISKIIIKNSQNKIKLTIGKKEFNLHDDHDSFFTTDSRQVRISRKY
;
A
#
# COMPACT_ATOMS: atom_id res chain seq x y z
N LEU A 1 8.11 -14.62 -13.29
CA LEU A 1 6.63 -14.47 -13.21
C LEU A 1 5.95 -14.47 -14.59
N LEU A 2 6.00 -13.38 -15.39
CA LEU A 2 5.24 -13.31 -16.66
C LEU A 2 5.62 -14.37 -17.69
N ARG A 3 6.91 -14.77 -17.74
CA ARG A 3 7.39 -15.87 -18.59
C ARG A 3 6.88 -17.25 -18.17
N GLN A 4 6.51 -17.42 -16.90
CA GLN A 4 6.17 -18.71 -16.31
C GLN A 4 4.66 -18.91 -16.20
N HIS A 5 3.88 -17.83 -16.20
CA HIS A 5 2.45 -17.87 -15.96
C HIS A 5 1.69 -16.95 -16.93
N PRO A 6 0.77 -17.50 -17.72
CA PRO A 6 -0.03 -16.72 -18.63
C PRO A 6 -1.25 -16.12 -17.89
N PHE A 7 -1.04 -15.08 -17.07
CA PHE A 7 -2.16 -14.36 -16.44
C PHE A 7 -3.01 -13.60 -17.47
N ASP A 8 -4.33 -13.65 -17.37
CA ASP A 8 -5.19 -12.89 -18.29
C ASP A 8 -5.35 -11.43 -17.86
N PHE A 9 -5.25 -11.17 -16.57
CA PHE A 9 -5.36 -9.85 -15.97
C PHE A 9 -4.26 -9.69 -14.91
N ILE A 10 -3.51 -8.59 -15.00
CA ILE A 10 -2.48 -8.24 -14.03
C ILE A 10 -2.77 -6.84 -13.53
N ALA A 11 -2.72 -6.68 -12.22
CA ALA A 11 -2.82 -5.39 -11.57
C ALA A 11 -1.51 -5.12 -10.81
N LEU A 12 -0.78 -4.10 -11.26
CA LEU A 12 0.38 -3.56 -10.60
C LEU A 12 -0.06 -2.32 -9.82
N HIS A 13 0.19 -2.31 -8.52
CA HIS A 13 -0.22 -1.22 -7.65
C HIS A 13 1.00 -0.57 -7.01
N CYS A 14 1.00 0.75 -6.98
CA CYS A 14 2.08 1.55 -6.43
C CYS A 14 1.52 2.48 -5.36
N GLN A 15 2.27 2.61 -4.28
CA GLN A 15 2.11 3.67 -3.28
C GLN A 15 3.39 4.50 -3.29
N GLU A 16 3.26 5.79 -2.97
CA GLU A 16 4.39 6.73 -2.94
C GLU A 16 5.10 6.87 -4.29
N VAL A 17 4.35 7.08 -5.37
CA VAL A 17 4.91 7.43 -6.68
C VAL A 17 5.82 8.67 -6.53
N GLY A 18 7.06 8.56 -7.02
CA GLY A 18 8.13 9.55 -6.83
C GLY A 18 8.90 9.43 -5.49
N GLY A 19 8.47 8.58 -4.58
CA GLY A 19 9.13 8.32 -3.29
C GLY A 19 9.11 9.53 -2.35
N LYS A 20 10.12 9.64 -1.48
CA LYS A 20 10.25 10.75 -0.52
C LYS A 20 10.51 12.09 -1.20
N ASN A 21 11.31 12.08 -2.27
CA ASN A 21 11.69 13.28 -3.04
C ASN A 21 10.88 13.33 -4.35
N TYR A 22 9.57 13.19 -4.26
CA TYR A 22 8.68 13.06 -5.42
C TYR A 22 8.81 14.22 -6.38
N GLU A 23 9.01 15.46 -5.92
CA GLU A 23 9.22 16.64 -6.79
C GLU A 23 10.43 16.46 -7.71
N ARG A 24 11.50 15.85 -7.19
CA ARG A 24 12.71 15.56 -7.97
C ARG A 24 12.54 14.34 -8.87
N PHE A 25 11.79 13.33 -8.45
CA PHE A 25 11.78 12.02 -9.11
C PHE A 25 10.50 11.68 -9.89
N MET A 26 9.49 12.55 -9.87
CA MET A 26 8.23 12.30 -10.60
C MET A 26 8.45 12.09 -12.10
N HIS A 27 9.41 12.82 -12.68
CA HIS A 27 9.77 12.72 -14.10
C HIS A 27 10.29 11.33 -14.52
N ILE A 28 10.70 10.48 -13.57
CA ILE A 28 11.18 9.11 -13.83
C ILE A 28 10.00 8.17 -14.17
N LEU A 29 8.76 8.54 -13.82
CA LEU A 29 7.60 7.70 -14.10
C LEU A 29 7.42 7.42 -15.60
N ASP A 30 7.60 8.43 -16.45
CA ASP A 30 7.41 8.27 -17.90
C ASP A 30 8.43 7.28 -18.51
N PRO A 31 9.74 7.40 -18.24
CA PRO A 31 10.71 6.35 -18.55
C PRO A 31 10.31 4.97 -18.02
N PHE A 32 9.89 4.89 -16.76
CA PHE A 32 9.48 3.62 -16.14
C PHE A 32 8.30 2.96 -16.87
N ILE A 33 7.26 3.73 -17.22
CA ILE A 33 6.12 3.22 -17.99
C ILE A 33 6.59 2.75 -19.37
N LYS A 34 7.43 3.54 -20.06
CA LYS A 34 7.98 3.15 -21.37
C LYS A 34 8.77 1.85 -21.29
N ASP A 35 9.58 1.67 -20.26
CA ASP A 35 10.39 0.47 -20.08
C ASP A 35 9.52 -0.75 -19.78
N ILE A 36 8.49 -0.63 -18.94
CA ILE A 36 7.51 -1.71 -18.75
C ILE A 36 6.85 -2.10 -20.06
N LEU A 37 6.44 -1.11 -20.86
CA LEU A 37 5.72 -1.36 -22.12
C LEU A 37 6.61 -1.94 -23.23
N ARG A 38 7.94 -1.87 -23.09
CA ARG A 38 8.93 -2.47 -23.98
C ARG A 38 9.30 -3.91 -23.60
N ILE A 39 8.87 -4.39 -22.43
CA ILE A 39 9.08 -5.79 -22.03
C ILE A 39 8.38 -6.68 -23.07
N PRO A 40 9.08 -7.60 -23.76
CA PRO A 40 8.52 -8.37 -24.87
C PRO A 40 7.20 -9.09 -24.52
N GLU A 41 7.11 -9.65 -23.32
CA GLU A 41 5.92 -10.33 -22.81
C GLU A 41 4.75 -9.36 -22.61
N VAL A 42 5.02 -8.12 -22.18
CA VAL A 42 4.02 -7.07 -22.03
C VAL A 42 3.54 -6.60 -23.40
N THR A 43 4.48 -6.31 -24.30
CA THR A 43 4.18 -5.80 -25.64
C THR A 43 3.37 -6.79 -26.47
N SER A 44 3.72 -8.08 -26.42
CA SER A 44 3.10 -9.12 -27.24
C SER A 44 1.75 -9.61 -26.72
N HIS A 45 1.54 -9.61 -25.40
CA HIS A 45 0.34 -10.20 -24.80
C HIS A 45 -0.64 -9.20 -24.19
N TYR A 46 -0.20 -7.97 -23.87
CA TYR A 46 -1.00 -6.98 -23.13
C TYR A 46 -1.06 -5.63 -23.87
N THR A 47 -1.58 -5.69 -25.09
CA THR A 47 -1.96 -4.58 -25.97
C THR A 47 -3.02 -3.66 -25.35
N ARG A 48 -3.86 -4.21 -24.46
CA ARG A 48 -4.91 -3.49 -23.73
C ARG A 48 -4.47 -3.26 -22.29
N SER A 49 -4.45 -2.00 -21.86
CA SER A 49 -3.98 -1.63 -20.52
C SER A 49 -4.52 -0.28 -20.03
N ARG A 50 -4.55 -0.08 -18.71
CA ARG A 50 -4.90 1.20 -18.07
C ARG A 50 -3.84 1.58 -17.06
N PHE A 51 -3.22 2.74 -17.23
CA PHE A 51 -2.27 3.29 -16.26
C PHE A 51 -2.91 4.51 -15.59
N TYR A 52 -2.91 4.54 -14.28
CA TYR A 52 -3.40 5.65 -13.47
C TYR A 52 -2.32 5.99 -12.46
N PHE A 53 -1.68 7.16 -12.60
CA PHE A 53 -0.67 7.62 -11.68
C PHE A 53 -0.98 9.05 -11.28
N ASP A 54 -1.25 9.26 -10.00
CA ASP A 54 -1.49 10.60 -9.48
C ASP A 54 -0.14 11.30 -9.31
N THR A 55 0.20 12.19 -10.25
CA THR A 55 1.51 12.85 -10.31
C THR A 55 1.43 14.36 -10.14
N ASP A 56 0.22 14.93 -10.04
CA ASP A 56 0.03 16.36 -9.80
C ASP A 56 0.25 16.69 -8.32
N TYR A 57 1.51 16.87 -7.95
CA TYR A 57 1.91 17.30 -6.62
C TYR A 57 1.65 18.80 -6.35
N THR A 58 1.26 19.56 -7.38
CA THR A 58 0.91 20.98 -7.21
C THR A 58 -0.47 21.15 -6.58
N SER A 59 -1.38 20.21 -6.83
CA SER A 59 -2.70 20.13 -6.18
C SER A 59 -2.62 19.43 -4.82
N GLN A 60 -2.06 20.12 -3.82
CA GLN A 60 -1.84 19.54 -2.49
C GLN A 60 -3.11 18.96 -1.87
N ASP A 61 -4.29 19.55 -2.09
CA ASP A 61 -5.56 19.08 -1.51
C ASP A 61 -6.06 17.75 -2.09
N THR A 62 -5.59 17.36 -3.27
CA THR A 62 -6.07 16.16 -3.97
C THR A 62 -4.99 15.14 -4.27
N PHE A 63 -3.71 15.49 -4.06
CA PHE A 63 -2.57 14.63 -4.34
C PHE A 63 -2.42 13.47 -3.34
N THR A 64 -2.25 12.26 -3.87
CA THR A 64 -2.14 11.00 -3.12
C THR A 64 -0.89 10.18 -3.47
N ALA A 65 -0.19 10.51 -4.56
CA ALA A 65 0.93 9.72 -5.08
C ALA A 65 0.60 8.21 -5.23
N LEU A 66 -0.67 7.87 -5.46
CA LEU A 66 -1.14 6.52 -5.72
C LEU A 66 -0.99 6.19 -7.20
N GLY A 67 -0.61 4.95 -7.49
CA GLY A 67 -0.47 4.44 -8.84
C GLY A 67 -1.14 3.09 -9.02
N SER A 68 -1.69 2.82 -10.20
CA SER A 68 -2.15 1.49 -10.60
C SER A 68 -2.01 1.31 -12.11
N ALA A 69 -1.45 0.19 -12.53
CA ALA A 69 -1.36 -0.23 -13.92
C ALA A 69 -2.03 -1.59 -14.09
N TYR A 70 -3.02 -1.65 -14.96
CA TYR A 70 -3.80 -2.84 -15.27
C TYR A 70 -3.43 -3.31 -16.68
N PHE A 71 -3.03 -4.57 -16.81
CA PHE A 71 -2.66 -5.21 -18.07
C PHE A 71 -3.66 -6.31 -18.36
N VAL A 72 -4.15 -6.36 -19.60
CA VAL A 72 -5.20 -7.29 -19.99
C VAL A 72 -4.79 -8.03 -21.26
N ARG A 73 -4.85 -9.36 -21.22
CA ARG A 73 -4.63 -10.19 -22.41
C ARG A 73 -5.74 -9.97 -23.43
N GLU A 74 -5.43 -9.97 -24.72
CA GLU A 74 -6.39 -9.70 -25.82
C GLU A 74 -7.68 -10.53 -25.75
N ASN A 75 -7.58 -11.82 -25.38
CA ASN A 75 -8.66 -12.79 -25.57
C ASN A 75 -9.72 -12.81 -24.47
N ILE A 76 -9.68 -11.89 -23.48
CA ILE A 76 -10.69 -11.85 -22.42
C ILE A 76 -11.66 -10.68 -22.58
N PRO A 77 -12.98 -10.91 -22.58
CA PRO A 77 -13.97 -9.85 -22.42
C PRO A 77 -13.70 -9.03 -21.16
N ILE A 78 -13.47 -7.72 -21.34
CA ILE A 78 -13.24 -6.80 -20.24
C ILE A 78 -13.92 -5.45 -20.47
N GLN A 79 -14.53 -4.96 -19.41
CA GLN A 79 -15.10 -3.63 -19.37
C GLN A 79 -14.67 -2.93 -18.08
N GLN A 80 -14.63 -1.61 -18.14
CA GLN A 80 -14.35 -0.77 -16.98
C GLN A 80 -15.53 0.16 -16.77
N TRP A 81 -15.92 0.34 -15.51
CA TRP A 81 -16.98 1.27 -15.17
C TRP A 81 -16.51 2.71 -15.36
N ASN A 82 -17.36 3.51 -15.97
CA ASN A 82 -17.25 4.96 -15.99
C ASN A 82 -18.10 5.53 -14.85
N PHE A 83 -17.46 6.12 -13.84
CA PHE A 83 -18.12 6.68 -12.66
C PHE A 83 -18.92 7.96 -12.96
N THR A 84 -18.70 8.59 -14.12
CA THR A 84 -19.45 9.77 -14.56
C THR A 84 -20.72 9.38 -15.28
N THR A 85 -20.65 8.42 -16.22
CA THR A 85 -21.81 7.98 -17.01
C THR A 85 -22.59 6.84 -16.37
N SER A 86 -22.04 6.20 -15.33
CA SER A 86 -22.62 5.02 -14.67
C SER A 86 -22.86 3.86 -15.63
N CYS A 87 -21.91 3.63 -16.53
CA CYS A 87 -21.97 2.59 -17.56
C CYS A 87 -20.62 1.84 -17.67
N PHE A 88 -20.67 0.59 -18.11
CA PHE A 88 -19.48 -0.17 -18.48
C PHE A 88 -19.03 0.18 -19.90
N GLU A 89 -17.73 0.44 -20.05
CA GLU A 89 -17.09 0.71 -21.33
C GLU A 89 -16.07 -0.37 -21.66
N ASN A 90 -16.04 -0.82 -22.91
CA ASN A 90 -15.10 -1.84 -23.37
C ASN A 90 -13.65 -1.32 -23.28
N VAL A 91 -12.76 -2.13 -22.71
CA VAL A 91 -11.33 -1.82 -22.69
C VAL A 91 -10.68 -2.41 -23.94
N THR A 92 -10.59 -1.60 -25.00
CA THR A 92 -10.12 -2.05 -26.33
C THR A 92 -8.68 -1.66 -26.65
N LYS A 93 -8.12 -0.69 -25.94
CA LYS A 93 -6.77 -0.16 -26.20
C LYS A 93 -6.07 0.24 -24.92
N ARG A 94 -4.76 0.52 -25.01
CA ARG A 94 -3.98 1.14 -23.96
C ARG A 94 -4.39 2.60 -23.71
N GLN A 95 -4.49 2.99 -22.45
CA GLN A 95 -4.60 4.39 -22.02
C GLN A 95 -3.71 4.65 -20.82
N ILE A 96 -3.11 5.83 -20.78
CA ILE A 96 -2.22 6.28 -19.72
C ILE A 96 -2.77 7.60 -19.19
N PHE A 97 -3.04 7.65 -17.90
CA PHE A 97 -3.51 8.80 -17.16
C PHE A 97 -2.47 9.17 -16.10
N THR A 98 -1.80 10.30 -16.31
CA THR A 98 -0.88 10.92 -15.35
C THR A 98 -1.39 12.32 -15.02
N GLY A 99 -0.84 12.95 -13.98
CA GLY A 99 -1.28 14.25 -13.49
C GLY A 99 -2.36 14.11 -12.43
N ASN A 100 -3.40 14.94 -12.50
CA ASN A 100 -4.48 14.94 -11.53
C ASN A 100 -5.58 13.96 -11.91
N LEU A 101 -5.75 12.90 -11.10
CA LEU A 101 -6.76 11.87 -11.39
C LEU A 101 -8.20 12.24 -10.97
N VAL A 102 -8.46 13.39 -10.35
CA VAL A 102 -9.81 13.74 -9.84
C VAL A 102 -10.88 13.72 -10.93
N GLN A 103 -10.56 14.19 -12.15
CA GLN A 103 -11.49 14.26 -13.27
C GLN A 103 -11.47 13.00 -14.16
N THR A 104 -10.67 12.00 -13.81
CA THR A 104 -10.58 10.78 -14.62
C THR A 104 -11.83 9.93 -14.40
N GLN A 105 -12.60 9.71 -15.46
CA GLN A 105 -13.94 9.12 -15.36
C GLN A 105 -13.95 7.64 -14.95
N THR A 106 -12.89 6.89 -15.27
CA THR A 106 -12.80 5.44 -15.08
C THR A 106 -12.06 5.02 -13.81
N ILE A 107 -11.65 5.99 -12.98
CA ILE A 107 -11.07 5.75 -11.66
C ILE A 107 -11.58 6.80 -10.67
N ARG A 108 -12.01 6.36 -9.49
CA ARG A 108 -12.36 7.28 -8.42
C ARG A 108 -11.17 7.45 -7.48
N LYS A 109 -10.70 8.67 -7.28
CA LYS A 109 -9.65 9.02 -6.31
C LYS A 109 -10.25 9.83 -5.17
N LYS A 110 -9.89 9.51 -3.92
CA LYS A 110 -10.14 10.39 -2.77
C LYS A 110 -8.92 10.47 -1.87
N LYS A 111 -8.55 11.69 -1.50
CA LYS A 111 -7.59 11.96 -0.43
C LYS A 111 -8.29 11.86 0.93
N PHE A 112 -7.60 11.41 1.97
CA PHE A 112 -8.17 11.44 3.31
C PHE A 112 -8.27 12.87 3.86
N PRO A 113 -9.34 13.19 4.59
CA PRO A 113 -9.51 14.50 5.21
C PRO A 113 -8.35 14.86 6.15
N ARG A 114 -8.03 16.15 6.24
CA ARG A 114 -6.88 16.64 7.01
C ARG A 114 -7.04 16.38 8.51
N GLU A 115 -8.27 16.46 9.01
CA GLU A 115 -8.64 16.20 10.39
C GLU A 115 -8.35 14.76 10.85
N PHE A 116 -8.13 13.81 9.92
CA PHE A 116 -7.72 12.46 10.29
C PHE A 116 -6.25 12.38 10.70
N PHE A 117 -5.45 13.41 10.38
CA PHE A 117 -4.07 13.52 10.84
C PHE A 117 -3.71 14.99 11.12
N PRO A 118 -4.23 15.56 12.22
CA PRO A 118 -4.21 17.00 12.47
C PRO A 118 -2.79 17.56 12.69
N GLU A 119 -1.87 16.74 13.20
CA GLU A 119 -0.46 17.12 13.42
C GLU A 119 0.31 17.33 12.11
N ALA A 120 -0.15 16.74 11.00
CA ALA A 120 0.50 16.92 9.72
C ALA A 120 0.00 18.17 8.99
N LYS A 121 0.97 18.97 8.53
CA LYS A 121 0.71 20.09 7.61
C LYS A 121 0.08 19.60 6.30
N TRP A 122 0.51 18.43 5.81
CA TRP A 122 0.00 17.81 4.60
C TRP A 122 0.27 16.30 4.63
N SER A 123 -0.50 15.53 3.87
CA SER A 123 -0.27 14.09 3.67
C SER A 123 -0.53 13.71 2.21
N ARG A 124 -0.07 12.52 1.80
CA ARG A 124 -0.37 11.89 0.50
C ARG A 124 -1.25 10.65 0.69
N LYS A 125 -2.00 10.58 1.79
CA LYS A 125 -2.77 9.39 2.14
C LYS A 125 -4.16 9.48 1.54
N GLY A 126 -4.66 8.37 1.02
CA GLY A 126 -5.94 8.30 0.33
C GLY A 126 -6.21 6.92 -0.24
N PHE A 127 -7.16 6.85 -1.15
CA PHE A 127 -7.42 5.64 -1.91
C PHE A 127 -7.82 5.94 -3.36
N THR A 128 -7.67 4.93 -4.21
CA THR A 128 -8.27 4.89 -5.54
C THR A 128 -9.15 3.66 -5.70
N GLN A 129 -10.15 3.74 -6.56
CA GLN A 129 -11.07 2.65 -6.88
C GLN A 129 -11.27 2.57 -8.39
N ALA A 130 -11.11 1.37 -8.93
CA ALA A 130 -11.44 1.04 -10.30
C ALA A 130 -12.38 -0.17 -10.30
N ARG A 131 -13.53 -0.03 -10.97
CA ARG A 131 -14.50 -1.11 -11.12
C ARG A 131 -14.31 -1.79 -12.47
N TRP A 132 -14.18 -3.10 -12.43
CA TRP A 132 -13.94 -3.96 -13.58
C TRP A 132 -15.07 -4.96 -13.75
N SER A 133 -15.37 -5.29 -15.00
CA SER A 133 -16.14 -6.47 -15.39
C SER A 133 -15.23 -7.33 -16.25
N ILE A 134 -14.86 -8.52 -15.76
CA ILE A 134 -14.04 -9.49 -16.51
C ILE A 134 -14.87 -10.75 -16.66
N ASN A 135 -15.12 -11.19 -17.89
CA ASN A 135 -16.01 -12.34 -18.15
C ASN A 135 -17.36 -12.22 -17.39
N ASN A 136 -17.94 -11.01 -17.36
CA ASN A 136 -19.17 -10.66 -16.62
C ASN A 136 -19.08 -10.76 -15.08
N PHE A 137 -17.90 -11.05 -14.52
CA PHE A 137 -17.68 -10.91 -13.08
C PHE A 137 -17.29 -9.47 -12.75
N ILE A 138 -18.15 -8.80 -11.99
CA ILE A 138 -17.97 -7.40 -11.60
C ILE A 138 -17.33 -7.32 -10.22
N PHE A 139 -16.26 -6.53 -10.10
CA PHE A 139 -15.57 -6.31 -8.82
C PHE A 139 -14.87 -4.95 -8.80
N ASP A 140 -14.60 -4.47 -7.59
CA ASP A 140 -13.89 -3.23 -7.34
C ASP A 140 -12.48 -3.50 -6.84
N MET A 141 -11.49 -2.88 -7.48
CA MET A 141 -10.12 -2.84 -7.01
C MET A 141 -9.88 -1.54 -6.27
N VAL A 142 -9.52 -1.62 -4.99
CA VAL A 142 -9.37 -0.47 -4.11
C VAL A 142 -7.94 -0.40 -3.57
N ASN A 143 -7.13 0.50 -4.12
CA ASN A 143 -5.77 0.75 -3.65
C ASN A 143 -5.80 1.79 -2.52
N VAL A 144 -5.50 1.37 -1.30
CA VAL A 144 -5.43 2.24 -0.12
C VAL A 144 -4.00 2.53 0.30
N HIS A 145 -3.78 3.73 0.83
CA HIS A 145 -2.53 4.11 1.45
C HIS A 145 -2.81 4.87 2.75
N LEU A 146 -2.73 4.15 3.87
CA LEU A 146 -3.10 4.66 5.18
C LEU A 146 -1.92 5.34 5.89
N PHE A 147 -2.19 5.96 7.04
CA PHE A 147 -1.20 6.70 7.81
C PHE A 147 -0.13 5.80 8.45
N HIS A 148 1.14 6.22 8.36
CA HIS A 148 2.27 5.52 8.95
C HIS A 148 2.77 6.21 10.21
N ASP A 149 3.29 5.45 11.17
CA ASP A 149 3.97 6.01 12.33
C ASP A 149 5.28 6.70 11.93
N ALA A 150 5.55 7.84 12.56
CA ALA A 150 6.79 8.59 12.36
C ALA A 150 8.01 7.88 12.99
N SER A 151 7.82 7.12 14.08
CA SER A 151 8.88 6.41 14.80
C SER A 151 8.41 5.03 15.24
N ASN A 152 9.16 3.97 14.91
CA ASN A 152 8.86 2.63 15.41
C ASN A 152 9.03 2.53 16.95
N ILE A 153 9.97 3.30 17.51
CA ILE A 153 10.20 3.33 18.97
C ILE A 153 8.96 3.86 19.68
N VAL A 154 8.47 5.03 19.25
CA VAL A 154 7.25 5.63 19.83
C VAL A 154 6.05 4.71 19.62
N ALA A 155 5.93 4.08 18.44
CA ALA A 155 4.83 3.15 18.16
C ALA A 155 4.83 1.90 19.06
N VAL A 156 6.02 1.46 19.50
CA VAL A 156 6.18 0.36 20.46
C VAL A 156 5.90 0.82 21.88
N GLU A 157 6.40 1.98 22.29
CA GLU A 157 6.22 2.52 23.64
C GLU A 157 4.77 2.93 23.93
N GLN A 158 4.05 3.38 22.90
CA GLN A 158 2.65 3.79 22.99
C GLN A 158 1.73 2.77 22.31
N SER A 159 1.99 1.47 22.40
CA SER A 159 1.20 0.46 21.66
C SER A 159 -0.21 0.26 22.28
N PRO A 160 -1.31 0.32 21.50
CA PRO A 160 -1.39 0.68 20.09
C PRO A 160 -1.18 2.18 19.87
N SER A 161 -0.32 2.53 18.91
CA SER A 161 0.01 3.93 18.65
C SER A 161 -1.22 4.75 18.22
N ILE A 162 -1.16 6.07 18.41
CA ILE A 162 -2.20 7.00 17.93
C ILE A 162 -2.50 6.84 16.43
N TYR A 163 -1.49 6.48 15.63
CA TYR A 163 -1.65 6.18 14.21
C TYR A 163 -2.57 4.98 13.94
N SER A 164 -2.75 4.08 14.88
CA SER A 164 -3.73 2.98 14.77
C SER A 164 -5.15 3.53 14.66
N ASN A 165 -5.47 4.60 15.40
CA ASN A 165 -6.75 5.28 15.28
C ASN A 165 -6.87 6.06 13.96
N PHE A 166 -5.79 6.73 13.51
CA PHE A 166 -5.78 7.40 12.20
C PHE A 166 -6.01 6.41 11.05
N ARG A 167 -5.39 5.22 11.09
CA ARG A 167 -5.61 4.14 10.11
C ARG A 167 -7.04 3.61 10.17
N LYS A 168 -7.59 3.40 11.37
CA LYS A 168 -8.99 2.98 11.56
C LYS A 168 -9.96 3.98 10.90
N ASN A 169 -9.84 5.27 11.24
CA ASN A 169 -10.71 6.32 10.72
C ASN A 169 -10.61 6.43 9.18
N ALA A 170 -9.39 6.36 8.64
CA ALA A 170 -9.16 6.36 7.20
C ALA A 170 -9.79 5.16 6.49
N LEU A 171 -9.63 3.96 7.07
CA LEU A 171 -10.22 2.74 6.51
C LEU A 171 -11.74 2.76 6.58
N GLU A 172 -12.33 3.21 7.70
CA GLU A 172 -13.78 3.41 7.82
C GLU A 172 -14.31 4.40 6.79
N PHE A 173 -13.60 5.51 6.56
CA PHE A 173 -13.94 6.49 5.53
C PHE A 173 -13.87 5.90 4.12
N THR A 174 -12.85 5.08 3.82
CA THR A 174 -12.78 4.34 2.56
C THR A 174 -14.01 3.46 2.41
N LEU A 175 -14.30 2.59 3.38
CA LEU A 175 -15.44 1.66 3.33
C LEU A 175 -16.78 2.38 3.17
N LYS A 176 -17.00 3.48 3.91
CA LYS A 176 -18.20 4.32 3.76
C LYS A 176 -18.29 5.03 2.42
N SER A 177 -17.15 5.28 1.77
CA SER A 177 -17.09 5.92 0.45
C SER A 177 -17.31 4.96 -0.72
N LEU A 178 -17.18 3.64 -0.53
CA LEU A 178 -17.21 2.65 -1.62
C LEU A 178 -18.60 2.41 -2.24
N PRO A 179 -19.71 2.34 -1.50
CA PRO A 179 -21.04 2.16 -2.10
C PRO A 179 -21.34 3.22 -3.19
N LEU A 180 -21.89 2.77 -4.33
CA LEU A 180 -22.35 3.64 -5.42
C LEU A 180 -23.87 3.77 -5.32
N ASN A 181 -24.34 4.63 -4.42
CA ASN A 181 -25.76 4.75 -4.08
C ASN A 181 -26.40 3.41 -3.64
N SER A 182 -27.62 3.46 -3.11
CA SER A 182 -28.32 2.26 -2.59
C SER A 182 -28.83 1.31 -3.68
N SER A 183 -28.74 1.69 -4.96
CA SER A 183 -29.32 0.97 -6.10
C SER A 183 -28.33 0.10 -6.89
N ASP A 184 -27.02 0.36 -6.83
CA ASP A 184 -26.04 -0.51 -7.47
C ASP A 184 -25.76 -1.71 -6.58
N ALA A 185 -26.01 -2.92 -7.12
CA ALA A 185 -25.73 -4.18 -6.46
C ALA A 185 -24.34 -4.14 -5.79
N SER A 186 -24.28 -4.54 -4.52
CA SER A 186 -23.02 -4.65 -3.78
C SER A 186 -22.08 -5.59 -4.54
N VAL A 187 -21.06 -5.03 -5.20
CA VAL A 187 -20.02 -5.82 -5.87
C VAL A 187 -18.91 -6.17 -4.87
N PRO A 188 -18.23 -7.31 -5.03
CA PRO A 188 -17.06 -7.63 -4.21
C PRO A 188 -15.97 -6.55 -4.31
N TYR A 189 -15.38 -6.21 -3.17
CA TYR A 189 -14.24 -5.31 -3.08
C TYR A 189 -12.96 -6.10 -2.84
N VAL A 190 -11.96 -5.89 -3.69
CA VAL A 190 -10.56 -6.29 -3.46
C VAL A 190 -9.83 -5.07 -2.94
N ILE A 191 -9.68 -4.97 -1.62
CA ILE A 191 -9.00 -3.85 -0.95
C ILE A 191 -7.56 -4.26 -0.65
N PHE A 192 -6.61 -3.50 -1.16
CA PHE A 192 -5.18 -3.77 -1.06
C PHE A 192 -4.39 -2.46 -0.96
N GLY A 193 -3.08 -2.57 -0.77
CA GLY A 193 -2.17 -1.43 -0.75
C GLY A 193 -1.42 -1.35 0.57
N ASP A 194 -0.93 -0.16 0.91
CA ASP A 194 -0.17 0.05 2.13
C ASP A 194 -1.09 0.45 3.29
N PHE A 195 -1.57 -0.56 4.01
CA PHE A 195 -2.35 -0.38 5.22
C PHE A 195 -1.55 0.25 6.37
N ASN A 196 -0.22 0.22 6.31
CA ASN A 196 0.66 0.69 7.38
C ASN A 196 0.36 0.07 8.76
N PHE A 197 -0.26 -1.12 8.80
CA PHE A 197 -0.48 -1.84 10.04
C PHE A 197 0.84 -2.23 10.68
N ARG A 198 0.90 -2.08 11.99
CA ARG A 198 2.09 -2.41 12.79
C ARG A 198 1.77 -3.62 13.64
N LEU A 199 2.81 -4.41 13.92
CA LEU A 199 2.75 -5.42 14.96
C LEU A 199 2.42 -4.76 16.30
N ASN A 200 1.80 -5.51 17.21
CA ASN A 200 1.70 -5.09 18.60
C ASN A 200 3.10 -5.16 19.23
N GLY A 201 3.83 -4.04 19.14
CA GLY A 201 5.22 -3.93 19.52
C GLY A 201 5.46 -4.26 21.00
N GLN A 202 4.59 -3.81 21.89
CA GLN A 202 4.71 -4.08 23.32
C GLN A 202 4.56 -5.57 23.63
N ARG A 203 3.55 -6.24 23.03
CA ARG A 203 3.40 -7.70 23.18
C ARG A 203 4.54 -8.48 22.55
N LEU A 204 5.09 -8.02 21.43
CA LEU A 204 6.28 -8.62 20.83
C LEU A 204 7.46 -8.55 21.80
N LEU A 205 7.76 -7.37 22.34
CA LEU A 205 8.86 -7.21 23.31
C LEU A 205 8.65 -8.08 24.55
N GLN A 206 7.43 -8.11 25.10
CA GLN A 206 7.07 -8.96 26.23
C GLN A 206 7.30 -10.44 25.92
N HIS A 207 6.82 -10.93 24.77
CA HIS A 207 7.02 -12.31 24.34
C HIS A 207 8.51 -12.66 24.18
N MET A 208 9.29 -11.75 23.59
CA MET A 208 10.73 -11.95 23.43
C MET A 208 11.45 -12.08 24.78
N ILE A 209 11.06 -11.28 25.77
CA ILE A 209 11.64 -11.32 27.11
C ILE A 209 11.20 -12.60 27.85
N GLU A 210 9.90 -12.85 27.93
CA GLU A 210 9.33 -13.90 28.79
C GLU A 210 9.44 -15.31 28.22
N LYS A 211 9.39 -15.46 26.89
CA LYS A 211 9.28 -16.78 26.22
C LYS A 211 10.47 -17.13 25.36
N ARG A 212 11.39 -16.19 25.14
CA ARG A 212 12.55 -16.38 24.26
C ARG A 212 13.85 -15.93 24.93
N ASP A 213 13.90 -15.90 26.26
CA ASP A 213 15.13 -15.62 27.04
C ASP A 213 15.80 -14.31 26.57
N GLY A 214 14.98 -13.25 26.51
CA GLY A 214 15.36 -11.95 25.98
C GLY A 214 15.64 -10.94 27.10
N SER A 215 16.70 -10.15 26.98
CA SER A 215 16.95 -8.96 27.80
C SER A 215 16.83 -7.70 26.95
N ILE A 216 16.34 -6.60 27.54
CA ILE A 216 16.09 -5.34 26.83
C ILE A 216 17.13 -4.27 27.20
N ASP A 217 17.78 -3.73 26.18
CA ASP A 217 18.67 -2.58 26.27
C ASP A 217 18.06 -1.40 25.51
N LYS A 218 17.90 -0.26 26.20
CA LYS A 218 17.45 1.00 25.59
C LYS A 218 18.65 1.95 25.46
N ILE A 219 19.10 2.19 24.24
CA ILE A 219 20.14 3.18 23.95
C ILE A 219 19.47 4.55 23.85
N LYS A 220 20.05 5.54 24.52
CA LYS A 220 19.57 6.92 24.52
C LYS A 220 20.53 7.84 23.77
N HIS A 221 19.99 8.87 23.15
CA HIS A 221 20.75 10.01 22.65
C HIS A 221 21.41 10.75 23.84
N SER A 222 22.70 11.06 23.73
CA SER A 222 23.47 11.66 24.83
C SER A 222 23.06 13.10 25.16
N ASP A 223 22.52 13.80 24.17
CA ASP A 223 22.09 15.19 24.22
C ASP A 223 20.64 15.35 24.69
N THR A 224 19.70 14.53 24.20
CA THR A 224 18.27 14.66 24.53
C THR A 224 17.78 13.69 25.59
N GLY A 225 18.51 12.60 25.85
CA GLY A 225 18.07 11.50 26.71
C GLY A 225 16.94 10.64 26.10
N GLU A 226 16.47 10.96 24.90
CA GLU A 226 15.45 10.20 24.18
C GLU A 226 16.00 8.85 23.72
N ILE A 227 15.15 7.83 23.67
CA ILE A 227 15.54 6.50 23.23
C ILE A 227 15.80 6.52 21.72
N SER A 228 17.04 6.21 21.33
CA SER A 228 17.49 6.15 19.94
C SER A 228 17.34 4.74 19.36
N LYS A 229 17.48 3.71 20.20
CA LYS A 229 17.30 2.29 19.83
C LYS A 229 16.82 1.45 21.01
N ILE A 230 16.00 0.45 20.71
CA ILE A 230 15.65 -0.66 21.60
C ILE A 230 16.31 -1.92 21.02
N ILE A 231 17.09 -2.62 21.84
CA ILE A 231 17.80 -3.84 21.47
C ILE A 231 17.32 -4.96 22.39
N ILE A 232 16.98 -6.11 21.82
CA ILE A 232 16.74 -7.34 22.58
C ILE A 232 17.90 -8.29 22.33
N LYS A 233 18.50 -8.82 23.40
CA LYS A 233 19.59 -9.81 23.37
C LYS A 233 19.15 -11.11 24.00
N ASN A 234 19.81 -12.22 23.66
CA ASN A 234 19.64 -13.49 24.37
C ASN A 234 20.58 -13.59 25.60
N SER A 235 20.48 -14.68 26.37
CA SER A 235 21.39 -14.99 27.49
C SER A 235 22.88 -15.04 27.12
N GLN A 236 23.21 -15.26 25.85
CA GLN A 236 24.59 -15.23 25.32
C GLN A 236 25.01 -13.82 24.82
N ASN A 237 24.24 -12.78 25.13
CA ASN A 237 24.41 -11.40 24.65
C ASN A 237 24.34 -11.21 23.13
N LYS A 238 23.87 -12.20 22.37
CA LYS A 238 23.62 -12.08 20.93
C LYS A 238 22.35 -11.26 20.70
N ILE A 239 22.41 -10.27 19.81
CA ILE A 239 21.27 -9.44 19.44
C ILE A 239 20.24 -10.27 18.67
N LYS A 240 18.99 -10.25 19.12
CA LYS A 240 17.82 -10.90 18.52
C LYS A 240 16.92 -9.91 17.78
N LEU A 241 16.73 -8.71 18.33
CA LEU A 241 15.88 -7.67 17.74
C LEU A 241 16.51 -6.30 17.91
N THR A 242 16.41 -5.46 16.89
CA THR A 242 16.77 -4.04 16.94
C THR A 242 15.62 -3.20 16.41
N ILE A 243 15.16 -2.24 17.21
CA ILE A 243 14.13 -1.28 16.83
C ILE A 243 14.73 0.11 16.95
N GLY A 244 14.84 0.80 15.81
CA GLY A 244 15.22 2.21 15.72
C GLY A 244 14.06 3.04 15.18
N LYS A 245 14.22 4.37 15.06
CA LYS A 245 13.15 5.26 14.54
C LYS A 245 12.54 4.78 13.21
N LYS A 246 13.36 4.31 12.28
CA LYS A 246 12.97 3.76 10.97
C LYS A 246 13.55 2.37 10.72
N GLU A 247 13.96 1.69 11.78
CA GLU A 247 14.65 0.40 11.74
C GLU A 247 13.81 -0.62 12.52
N PHE A 248 13.64 -1.81 11.96
CA PHE A 248 13.08 -2.96 12.65
C PHE A 248 13.75 -4.21 12.08
N ASN A 249 14.70 -4.77 12.83
CA ASN A 249 15.55 -5.86 12.40
C ASN A 249 15.42 -7.01 13.41
N LEU A 250 14.70 -8.06 13.02
CA LEU A 250 14.73 -9.35 13.71
C LEU A 250 15.93 -10.13 13.16
N HIS A 251 16.93 -10.38 13.99
CA HIS A 251 18.23 -10.96 13.62
C HIS A 251 18.25 -12.49 13.68
N ASP A 252 17.28 -13.10 14.36
CA ASP A 252 17.03 -14.53 14.30
C ASP A 252 16.24 -14.90 13.03
N ASP A 253 16.13 -16.19 12.70
CA ASP A 253 15.42 -16.66 11.52
C ASP A 253 13.94 -16.21 11.54
N HIS A 254 13.67 -15.15 10.77
CA HIS A 254 12.40 -14.47 10.67
C HIS A 254 11.26 -15.42 10.33
N ASP A 255 11.51 -16.39 9.44
CA ASP A 255 10.48 -17.32 9.01
C ASP A 255 10.12 -18.28 10.15
N SER A 256 11.12 -18.85 10.84
CA SER A 256 10.85 -19.67 12.02
C SER A 256 10.07 -18.91 13.10
N PHE A 257 10.38 -17.63 13.31
CA PHE A 257 9.79 -16.83 14.38
C PHE A 257 8.31 -16.55 14.19
N PHE A 258 7.87 -16.26 12.96
CA PHE A 258 6.47 -15.92 12.67
C PHE A 258 5.62 -17.10 12.19
N THR A 259 6.24 -18.22 11.78
CA THR A 259 5.50 -19.37 11.21
C THR A 259 5.07 -20.41 12.23
N THR A 260 5.74 -20.56 13.37
CA THR A 260 5.48 -21.69 14.28
C THR A 260 4.22 -21.54 15.12
N ASP A 261 3.68 -20.33 15.30
CA ASP A 261 2.57 -20.08 16.24
C ASP A 261 1.48 -19.11 15.73
N SER A 262 1.42 -18.79 14.43
CA SER A 262 0.43 -17.81 13.94
C SER A 262 -0.31 -18.24 12.68
N ARG A 263 -1.64 -18.05 12.70
CA ARG A 263 -2.54 -18.08 11.52
C ARG A 263 -2.30 -16.86 10.62
N GLN A 264 -1.05 -16.47 10.37
CA GLN A 264 -0.74 -15.40 9.43
C GLN A 264 -0.72 -15.92 7.99
N VAL A 265 -1.15 -15.05 7.08
CA VAL A 265 -1.12 -15.26 5.64
C VAL A 265 0.34 -15.42 5.19
N ARG A 266 0.68 -16.63 4.74
CA ARG A 266 1.94 -16.89 4.03
C ARG A 266 1.96 -16.09 2.73
N ILE A 267 2.87 -15.12 2.61
CA ILE A 267 3.39 -14.75 1.29
C ILE A 267 4.49 -15.77 1.00
N SER A 268 4.12 -16.90 0.40
CA SER A 268 5.10 -17.90 -0.04
C SER A 268 5.98 -17.28 -1.13
N ARG A 269 7.28 -17.13 -0.86
CA ARG A 269 8.26 -17.11 -1.95
C ARG A 269 8.28 -18.52 -2.54
N LYS A 270 7.83 -18.67 -3.79
CA LYS A 270 8.14 -19.86 -4.56
C LYS A 270 9.59 -19.78 -5.02
N TYR A 271 10.30 -20.88 -4.79
CA TYR A 271 11.64 -21.22 -5.26
C TYR A 271 11.91 -20.82 -6.71
#